data_AF-A0A2T0L526-F1
#
_entry.id   AF-A0A2T0L526-F1
#
_cell.length_a   1.000
_cell.length_b   1.000
_cell.length_c   1.000
_cell.angle_alpha   90.00
_cell.angle_beta   90.00
_cell.angle_gamma   90.00
#
_symmetry.space_group_name_H-M   'P 1'
#
loop_
_entity.id
_entity.type
_entity.pdbx_description
1 polymer ?
#
loop_
_entity_poly.entity_id
_entity_poly.type
_entity_poly.pdbx_seq_one_letter_code
_entity_poly.pdbx_strand_id
1 'polypeptide(L)'
;MEANAEIKCVIDELALFNALDALQPSRQEARKRAFKKAYPRILSKLTEGIKESDIIKTLSEQGVLRSRNTYVKWMAEMQAKGAASVKEPSAVRDAMQRTGAGRQF
;
A
#
# COMPACT_ATOMS: atom_id res chain seq x y z
N MET A 1 -38.07 -37.72 -11.90
CA MET A 1 -37.18 -37.85 -10.72
C MET A 1 -35.90 -37.13 -11.06
N GLU A 2 -35.75 -35.90 -10.57
CA GLU A 2 -34.57 -35.06 -10.83
C GLU A 2 -33.44 -35.44 -9.86
N ALA A 3 -32.26 -35.70 -10.42
CA ALA A 3 -31.07 -36.08 -9.66
C ALA A 3 -30.46 -34.85 -8.98
N ASN A 4 -30.65 -34.73 -7.66
CA ASN A 4 -29.88 -33.81 -6.83
C ASN A 4 -28.49 -34.40 -6.63
N ALA A 5 -27.55 -34.06 -7.52
CA ALA A 5 -26.14 -34.34 -7.30
C ALA A 5 -25.62 -33.36 -6.24
N GLU A 6 -25.59 -33.82 -4.98
CA GLU A 6 -24.83 -33.14 -3.93
C GLU A 6 -23.35 -33.14 -4.34
N ILE A 7 -22.89 -32.02 -4.90
CA ILE A 7 -21.48 -31.79 -5.18
C ILE A 7 -20.78 -31.58 -3.84
N LYS A 8 -20.37 -32.68 -3.20
CA LYS A 8 -19.36 -32.63 -2.14
C LYS A 8 -18.04 -32.24 -2.79
N CYS A 9 -17.77 -30.94 -2.79
CA CYS A 9 -16.46 -30.40 -3.13
C CYS A 9 -15.48 -30.88 -2.06
N VAL A 10 -14.83 -32.01 -2.31
CA VAL A 10 -13.70 -32.47 -1.50
C VAL A 10 -12.57 -31.49 -1.81
N ILE A 11 -12.43 -30.47 -0.97
CA ILE A 11 -11.30 -29.55 -1.06
C ILE A 11 -10.08 -30.37 -0.66
N ASP A 12 -9.24 -30.66 -1.64
CA ASP A 12 -7.95 -31.29 -1.43
C ASP A 12 -7.14 -30.46 -0.42
N GLU A 13 -6.86 -31.03 0.75
CA GLU A 13 -6.23 -30.32 1.85
C GLU A 13 -4.88 -29.72 1.43
N LEU A 14 -4.15 -30.42 0.56
CA LEU A 14 -2.87 -29.95 0.01
C LEU A 14 -3.06 -28.73 -0.90
N ALA A 15 -4.09 -28.71 -1.75
CA ALA A 15 -4.46 -27.54 -2.55
C ALA A 15 -4.85 -26.34 -1.68
N LEU A 16 -5.55 -26.57 -0.55
CA LEU A 16 -5.88 -25.53 0.41
C LEU A 16 -4.62 -24.97 1.09
N PHE A 17 -3.71 -25.83 1.54
CA PHE A 17 -2.44 -25.39 2.13
C PHE A 17 -1.55 -24.64 1.13
N ASN A 18 -1.48 -25.10 -0.12
CA ASN A 18 -0.75 -24.40 -1.17
C ASN A 18 -1.37 -23.03 -1.50
N ALA A 19 -2.70 -22.92 -1.49
CA ALA A 19 -3.37 -21.64 -1.65
C ALA A 19 -3.08 -20.70 -0.46
N LEU A 20 -3.08 -21.22 0.76
CA LEU A 20 -2.74 -20.45 1.96
C LEU A 20 -1.26 -20.02 1.98
N ASP A 21 -0.35 -20.87 1.52
CA ASP A 21 1.08 -20.55 1.37
C ASP A 21 1.31 -19.49 0.28
N ALA A 22 0.62 -19.61 -0.86
CA ALA A 22 0.64 -18.60 -1.93
C ALA A 22 0.04 -17.25 -1.50
N LEU A 23 -0.85 -17.25 -0.51
CA LEU A 23 -1.41 -16.06 0.13
C LEU A 23 -0.48 -15.47 1.21
N GLN A 24 0.58 -16.18 1.63
CA GLN A 24 1.55 -15.59 2.54
C GLN A 24 2.29 -14.46 1.82
N PRO A 25 2.31 -13.25 2.40
CA PRO A 25 3.06 -12.16 1.80
C PRO A 25 4.53 -12.56 1.75
N SER A 26 5.14 -12.34 0.59
CA SER A 26 6.58 -12.52 0.45
C SER A 26 7.30 -11.76 1.57
N ARG A 27 8.45 -12.27 2.06
CA ARG A 27 9.25 -11.56 3.08
C ARG A 27 9.51 -10.08 2.71
N GLN A 28 9.55 -9.78 1.40
CA GLN A 28 9.67 -8.43 0.88
C GLN A 28 8.40 -7.58 1.09
N GLU A 29 7.21 -8.13 0.86
CA GLU A 29 5.94 -7.44 1.11
C GLU A 29 5.68 -7.22 2.60
N ALA A 30 6.00 -8.19 3.44
CA ALA A 30 5.93 -8.02 4.90
C ALA A 30 6.81 -6.85 5.36
N ARG A 31 8.06 -6.77 4.86
CA ARG A 31 8.97 -5.65 5.14
C ARG A 31 8.46 -4.32 4.59
N LYS A 32 7.91 -4.29 3.37
CA LYS A 32 7.33 -3.08 2.78
C LYS A 32 6.12 -2.59 3.58
N ARG A 33 5.31 -3.50 4.11
CA ARG A 33 4.18 -3.18 4.98
C ARG A 33 4.65 -2.60 6.32
N ALA A 34 5.69 -3.18 6.92
CA ALA A 34 6.32 -2.64 8.13
C ALA A 34 6.90 -1.24 7.89
N PHE A 35 7.57 -1.02 6.75
CA PHE A 35 8.07 0.29 6.36
C PHE A 35 6.94 1.32 6.20
N LYS A 36 5.84 0.94 5.54
CA LYS A 36 4.66 1.81 5.39
C LYS A 36 4.08 2.23 6.74
N LYS A 37 4.05 1.33 7.73
CA LYS A 37 3.60 1.66 9.10
C LYS A 37 4.57 2.61 9.82
N ALA A 38 5.88 2.46 9.60
CA ALA A 38 6.91 3.32 10.18
C ALA A 38 7.02 4.69 9.50
N TYR A 39 6.57 4.82 8.24
CA TYR A 39 6.68 6.03 7.42
C TYR A 39 6.29 7.35 8.11
N PRO A 40 5.12 7.51 8.76
CA PRO A 40 4.78 8.77 9.44
C PRO A 40 5.76 9.12 10.57
N ARG A 41 6.27 8.10 11.28
CA ARG A 41 7.27 8.29 12.34
C ARG A 41 8.64 8.62 11.77
N ILE A 42 9.00 8.07 10.61
CA ILE A 42 10.20 8.45 9.86
C ILE A 42 10.14 9.93 9.49
N LEU A 43 9.01 10.40 8.95
CA LEU A 43 8.81 11.82 8.62
C LEU A 43 8.91 12.72 9.85
N SER A 44 8.26 12.35 10.96
CA SER A 44 8.39 13.07 12.24
C SER A 44 9.86 13.20 12.66
N LYS A 45 10.61 12.10 12.62
CA LYS A 45 12.02 12.11 13.05
C LYS A 45 12.90 12.95 12.13
N LEU A 46 12.62 12.96 10.82
CA LEU A 46 13.30 13.85 9.89
C LEU A 46 12.98 15.32 10.19
N THR A 47 11.73 15.67 10.51
CA THR A 47 11.36 17.04 10.90
C THR A 47 11.95 17.46 12.25
N GLU A 48 12.19 16.50 13.15
CA GLU A 48 12.91 16.72 14.42
C GLU A 48 14.44 16.88 14.22
N GLY A 49 14.95 16.79 12.99
CA GLY A 49 16.37 16.95 12.67
C GLY A 49 17.21 15.69 12.84
N ILE A 50 16.58 14.52 13.02
CA ILE A 50 17.29 13.24 13.05
C ILE A 50 17.82 12.91 11.66
N LYS A 51 19.10 12.52 11.58
CA LYS A 51 19.75 12.19 10.32
C LYS A 51 19.14 10.94 9.71
N GLU A 52 18.98 10.95 8.39
CA GLU A 52 18.54 9.77 7.62
C GLU A 52 19.40 8.54 7.90
N SER A 53 20.71 8.72 8.11
CA SER A 53 21.65 7.64 8.45
C SER A 53 21.24 6.87 9.71
N ASP A 54 20.82 7.58 10.76
CA ASP A 54 20.42 6.97 12.03
C ASP A 54 19.06 6.26 11.90
N ILE A 55 18.16 6.81 11.10
CA ILE A 55 16.87 6.18 10.77
C ILE A 55 17.09 4.89 9.96
N ILE A 56 17.97 4.92 8.95
CA ILE A 56 18.32 3.75 8.15
C ILE A 56 18.95 2.66 9.01
N LYS A 57 19.86 3.03 9.93
CA LYS A 57 20.49 2.10 10.87
C LYS A 57 19.42 1.42 11.74
N THR A 58 18.57 2.21 12.39
CA THR A 58 17.49 1.73 13.25
C THR A 58 16.54 0.78 12.52
N LEU A 59 16.14 1.11 11.29
CA LEU A 59 15.24 0.28 10.49
C LEU A 59 15.92 -1.00 9.96
N SER A 60 17.24 -0.98 9.78
CA SER A 60 18.01 -2.17 9.40
C SER A 60 18.17 -3.12 10.59
N GLU A 61 18.44 -2.59 11.79
CA GLU A 61 18.50 -3.36 13.05
C GLU A 61 17.15 -4.02 13.38
N GLN A 62 16.03 -3.37 13.05
CA GLN A 62 14.69 -3.95 13.19
C GLN A 62 14.31 -4.93 12.06
N GLY A 63 15.20 -5.19 11.10
CA GLY A 63 14.95 -6.10 9.98
C GLY A 63 13.92 -5.61 8.96
N VAL A 64 13.52 -4.34 9.03
CA VAL A 64 12.56 -3.70 8.12
C VAL A 64 13.23 -3.35 6.79
N LEU A 65 14.49 -2.92 6.83
CA LEU A 65 15.29 -2.61 5.64
C LEU A 65 16.36 -3.66 5.38
N ARG A 66 16.59 -3.95 4.10
CA ARG A 66 17.70 -4.79 3.64
C ARG A 66 18.93 -3.95 3.27
N SER A 67 18.73 -2.72 2.81
CA SER A 67 19.80 -1.84 2.34
C SER A 67 19.35 -0.38 2.31
N ARG A 68 20.33 0.54 2.27
CA ARG A 68 20.08 1.97 2.02
C ARG A 68 19.36 2.23 0.71
N ASN A 69 19.63 1.46 -0.34
CA ASN A 69 18.97 1.63 -1.63
C ASN A 69 17.46 1.31 -1.55
N THR A 70 17.10 0.32 -0.72
CA THR A 70 15.70 -0.02 -0.43
C THR A 70 14.98 1.13 0.29
N TYR A 71 15.66 1.83 1.20
CA TYR A 71 15.12 3.01 1.89
C TYR A 71 14.75 4.12 0.91
N VAL A 72 15.70 4.52 0.05
CA VAL A 72 15.50 5.59 -0.95
C VAL A 72 14.33 5.24 -1.87
N LYS A 73 14.30 4.00 -2.38
CA LYS A 73 13.21 3.53 -3.24
C LYS A 73 11.85 3.62 -2.54
N TRP A 74 11.75 3.13 -1.30
CA TRP A 74 10.48 3.12 -0.59
C TRP A 74 10.04 4.51 -0.13
N MET A 75 10.97 5.40 0.23
CA MET A 75 10.67 6.82 0.48
C MET A 75 10.09 7.50 -0.75
N ALA A 76 10.69 7.28 -1.93
CA ALA A 76 10.17 7.82 -3.20
C ALA A 76 8.79 7.24 -3.53
N GLU A 77 8.60 5.91 -3.37
CA GLU A 77 7.31 5.26 -3.59
C GLU A 77 6.20 5.79 -2.65
N MET A 78 6.50 6.06 -1.38
CA MET A 78 5.52 6.58 -0.42
C MET A 78 5.17 8.06 -0.69
N GLN A 79 6.16 8.87 -1.08
CA GLN A 79 5.91 10.25 -1.52
C GLN A 79 5.06 10.31 -2.78
N ALA A 80 5.35 9.46 -3.78
CA ALA A 80 4.56 9.37 -5.01
C ALA A 80 3.11 8.92 -4.75
N LYS A 81 2.90 7.97 -3.81
CA LYS A 81 1.55 7.54 -3.41
C LYS A 81 0.80 8.58 -2.59
N GLY A 82 1.51 9.36 -1.76
CA GLY A 82 0.93 10.51 -1.04
C GLY A 82 0.45 11.60 -2.00
N ALA A 83 1.23 11.91 -3.04
CA ALA A 83 0.87 12.87 -4.08
C ALA A 83 -0.29 12.39 -4.98
N ALA A 84 -0.36 11.09 -5.28
CA ALA A 84 -1.45 10.51 -6.08
C ALA A 84 -2.80 10.51 -5.33
N SER A 85 -2.80 10.49 -4.00
CA SER A 85 -4.02 10.56 -3.18
C SER A 85 -4.56 11.98 -3.02
N VAL A 86 -3.81 13.00 -3.43
CA VAL A 86 -4.20 14.42 -3.52
C VAL A 86 -4.38 14.82 -4.99
N LYS A 87 -4.92 13.93 -5.83
CA LYS A 87 -5.69 14.38 -6.97
C LYS A 87 -7.14 14.35 -6.54
N GLU A 88 -7.66 15.51 -6.17
CA GLU A 88 -9.09 15.75 -5.97
C GLU A 88 -9.89 15.02 -7.06
N PRO A 89 -11.01 14.36 -6.70
CA PRO A 89 -11.87 13.77 -7.71
C PRO A 89 -12.33 14.89 -8.64
N SER A 90 -11.99 14.76 -9.93
CA SER A 90 -12.36 15.66 -11.03
C SER A 90 -13.88 15.95 -11.14
N ALA A 91 -14.71 15.33 -10.30
CA ALA A 91 -16.14 15.58 -10.17
C ALA A 91 -16.48 17.03 -9.75
N VAL A 92 -15.66 17.71 -8.94
CA VAL A 92 -15.95 19.10 -8.51
C VAL A 92 -15.71 20.10 -9.64
N ARG A 93 -14.75 19.83 -10.53
CA ARG A 93 -14.40 20.71 -11.66
C ARG A 93 -15.39 20.61 -12.82
N ASP A 94 -16.10 19.49 -12.95
CA ASP A 94 -17.19 19.33 -13.93
C ASP A 94 -18.48 20.02 -13.45
N ALA A 95 -18.78 19.94 -12.15
CA ALA A 95 -19.96 20.57 -11.56
C ALA A 95 -19.91 22.11 -11.59
N MET A 96 -18.73 22.73 -11.40
CA MET A 96 -18.59 24.18 -11.50
C MET A 96 -18.68 24.73 -12.94
N GLN A 97 -18.35 23.93 -13.96
CA GLN A 97 -18.47 24.36 -15.36
C GLN A 97 -19.91 24.26 -15.89
N ARG A 98 -20.74 23.36 -15.34
CA ARG A 98 -22.16 23.25 -15.74
C ARG A 98 -23.08 24.31 -15.13
N THR A 99 -22.71 24.92 -14.01
CA THR A 99 -23.52 26.00 -13.39
C THR A 99 -23.26 27.37 -14.03
N GLY A 100 -22.23 27.52 -14.87
CA GLY A 100 -21.87 28.79 -15.53
C GLY A 100 -22.55 29.05 -16.87
N ALA A 101 -23.23 28.07 -17.48
CA ALA A 101 -23.79 28.17 -18.83
C ALA A 101 -25.33 28.24 -18.84
N GLY A 102 -25.90 29.07 -17.99
CA GLY A 102 -27.36 29.17 -17.83
C GLY A 102 -27.84 30.56 -17.40
N ARG A 103 -27.23 31.62 -17.93
CA ARG A 103 -27.85 32.95 -17.89
C ARG A 103 -27.39 33.77 -19.07
N GLN A 104 -28.14 33.70 -20.17
CA GLN A 104 -28.31 34.82 -21.10
C GLN A 104 -29.47 34.54 -22.06
N PHE A 105 -30.50 35.39 -21.89
CA PHE A 105 -31.67 35.71 -22.72
C PHE A 105 -32.75 34.64 -22.93
#